data_AF-A0A7L1A661-F1
#
_entry.id   AF-A0A7L1A661-F1
#
_cell.length_a   1.000
_cell.length_b   1.000
_cell.length_c   1.000
_cell.angle_alpha   90.00
_cell.angle_beta   90.00
_cell.angle_gamma   90.00
#
_symmetry.space_group_name_H-M   'P 1'
#
loop_
_entity.id
_entity.type
_entity.pdbx_description
1 polymer ?
#
loop_
_entity_poly.entity_id
_entity_poly.type
_entity_poly.pdbx_seq_one_letter_code
_entity_poly.pdbx_strand_id
1 'polypeptide(L)' 'NSQTSIAECLTYLDNGVVFVGSRLGDSQLVKLNVDSNEQGSYVVAMETFTNLGPIVDMCVVDLERQGQGQVCLILPFL' A
#
# COMPACT_ATOMS: atom_id res chain seq x y z
N ASN A 1 -15.05 -7.94 4.84
CA ASN A 1 -13.98 -7.93 3.81
C ASN A 1 -12.75 -7.28 4.37
N SER A 2 -11.75 -8.05 4.80
CA SER A 2 -10.41 -7.52 5.03
C SER A 2 -9.64 -7.79 3.75
N GLN A 3 -9.20 -6.71 3.11
CA GLN A 3 -8.61 -6.72 1.78
C GLN A 3 -7.16 -6.25 1.93
N THR A 4 -6.21 -7.02 1.41
CA THR A 4 -4.82 -6.57 1.26
C THR A 4 -4.69 -5.77 -0.03
N SER A 5 -3.56 -5.07 -0.20
CA SER A 5 -3.16 -4.55 -1.51
C SER A 5 -3.17 -5.65 -2.58
N ILE A 6 -3.32 -5.25 -3.84
CA ILE A 6 -3.24 -6.15 -4.98
C ILE A 6 -1.81 -6.70 -5.06
N ALA A 7 -1.67 -7.98 -4.69
CA ALA A 7 -0.37 -8.62 -4.62
C ALA A 7 0.17 -8.88 -6.04
N GLU A 8 1.36 -8.35 -6.32
CA GLU A 8 2.22 -8.87 -7.40
C GLU A 8 3.04 -10.05 -6.89
N CYS A 9 3.46 -10.03 -5.62
CA CYS A 9 4.12 -11.16 -4.96
C CYS A 9 3.70 -11.29 -3.48
N LEU A 10 3.79 -12.51 -2.97
CA LEU A 10 3.55 -12.83 -1.56
C LEU A 10 4.76 -13.59 -1.01
N THR A 11 5.28 -13.15 0.12
CA THR A 11 6.41 -13.80 0.78
C THR A 11 6.08 -13.99 2.26
N TYR A 12 5.93 -15.24 2.69
CA TYR A 12 5.84 -15.56 4.11
C TYR A 12 7.21 -15.35 4.76
N LEU A 13 7.24 -14.59 5.86
CA LEU A 13 8.48 -14.29 6.58
C LEU A 13 8.65 -15.29 7.73
N ASP A 14 7.89 -15.10 8.81
CA ASP A 14 7.79 -16.05 9.93
C ASP A 14 6.65 -15.62 10.87
N ASN A 15 6.27 -16.48 11.82
CA ASN A 15 5.30 -16.19 12.88
C ASN A 15 3.96 -15.65 12.34
N GLY A 16 3.44 -16.18 11.24
CA GLY A 16 2.20 -15.69 10.65
C GLY A 16 2.32 -14.33 9.96
N VAL A 17 3.53 -13.80 9.76
CA VAL A 17 3.76 -12.54 9.06
C VAL A 17 4.02 -12.80 7.59
N VAL A 18 3.32 -12.05 6.73
CA VAL A 18 3.46 -12.12 5.27
C VAL A 18 3.76 -10.72 4.74
N PHE A 19 4.77 -10.63 3.87
CA PHE A 19 4.98 -9.47 3.04
C PHE A 19 4.14 -9.59 1.76
N VAL A 20 3.35 -8.55 1.51
CA VAL A 20 2.51 -8.38 0.32
C VAL A 20 3.16 -7.31 -0.56
N GLY A 21 3.92 -7.76 -1.56
CA GLY A 21 4.53 -6.87 -2.54
C GLY A 21 3.49 -6.47 -3.59
N SER A 22 3.23 -5.18 -3.72
CA SER A 22 2.27 -4.63 -4.68
C SER A 22 2.98 -3.71 -5.67
N ARG A 23 2.75 -3.93 -6.97
CA ARG A 23 3.24 -3.02 -8.02
C ARG A 23 2.32 -1.83 -8.26
N LEU A 24 1.05 -2.01 -7.97
CA LEU A 24 -0.05 -1.16 -8.40
C LEU A 24 -0.62 -0.29 -7.27
N GLY A 25 -0.04 -0.43 -6.08
CA GLY A 25 -0.36 0.35 -4.89
C GLY A 25 0.67 0.05 -3.81
N ASP A 26 0.41 0.52 -2.60
CA ASP A 26 1.34 0.37 -1.48
C ASP A 26 1.57 -1.10 -1.14
N SER A 27 2.84 -1.45 -0.86
CA SER A 27 3.17 -2.77 -0.35
C SER A 27 2.82 -2.85 1.13
N GLN A 28 2.58 -4.04 1.67
CA GLN A 28 2.11 -4.21 3.04
C GLN A 28 2.83 -5.34 3.75
N LEU A 29 2.96 -5.20 5.07
CA LEU A 29 3.27 -6.29 5.97
C LEU A 29 1.98 -6.63 6.73
N VAL A 30 1.57 -7.89 6.68
CA VAL A 30 0.31 -8.35 7.28
C VAL A 30 0.53 -9.50 8.24
N LYS A 31 -0.34 -9.59 9.25
CA LYS A 31 -0.41 -10.68 10.21
C LYS A 31 -1.58 -11.59 9.87
N LEU A 32 -1.31 -12.89 9.82
CA LEU A 32 -2.29 -13.96 9.82
C LEU A 32 -2.57 -14.37 11.27
N ASN A 33 -3.81 -14.22 11.69
CA ASN A 33 -4.31 -14.65 12.99
C ASN A 33 -4.94 -16.04 12.90
N VAL A 34 -4.90 -16.78 14.01
CA VAL A 34 -5.55 -18.10 14.11
C VAL A 34 -7.07 -17.95 14.18
N ASP A 35 -7.54 -16.95 14.92
CA ASP A 35 -8.95 -16.62 15.06
C ASP A 35 -9.32 -15.41 14.20
N SER A 36 -10.57 -15.40 13.72
CA SER A 36 -11.10 -14.27 12.98
C SER A 36 -11.36 -13.07 13.89
N ASN A 37 -11.14 -11.87 13.39
CA ASN A 37 -11.59 -10.64 14.03
C ASN A 37 -13.13 -10.50 14.01
N GLU A 38 -13.65 -9.44 14.61
CA GLU A 38 -15.09 -9.13 14.69
C GLU A 38 -15.78 -9.04 13.30
N GLN A 39 -14.99 -8.83 12.24
CA GLN A 39 -15.45 -8.72 10.86
C GLN A 39 -15.29 -10.05 10.09
N GLY A 40 -14.93 -11.14 10.76
CA GLY A 40 -14.73 -12.46 10.18
C GLY A 40 -13.43 -12.61 9.40
N SER A 41 -12.44 -11.74 9.61
CA SER A 41 -11.15 -11.80 8.91
C SER A 41 -10.00 -12.28 9.77
N TYR A 42 -9.13 -13.07 9.14
CA TYR A 42 -7.89 -13.59 9.71
C TYR A 42 -6.67 -12.73 9.37
N VAL A 43 -6.83 -11.66 8.56
CA VAL A 43 -5.71 -10.85 8.07
C VAL A 43 -5.79 -9.46 8.67
N VAL A 44 -4.70 -9.02 9.30
CA VAL A 44 -4.54 -7.70 9.90
C VAL A 44 -3.34 -7.00 9.30
N ALA A 45 -3.53 -5.80 8.75
CA ALA A 45 -2.43 -4.97 8.29
C ALA A 45 -1.56 -4.50 9.47
N MET A 46 -0.25 -4.67 9.36
CA MET A 46 0.72 -4.24 10.38
C MET A 46 1.42 -2.95 9.94
N GLU A 47 1.88 -2.92 8.69
CA GLU A 47 2.62 -1.79 8.13
C GLU A 47 2.33 -1.65 6.64
N THR A 48 2.38 -0.42 6.15
CA THR A 48 2.17 -0.07 4.74
C THR A 48 3.38 0.72 4.26
N PHE A 49 3.94 0.32 3.12
CA PHE A 49 5.08 0.94 2.47
C PHE A 49 4.62 1.65 1.19
N THR A 50 4.81 2.97 1.16
CA THR A 50 4.37 3.82 0.05
C THR A 50 5.00 3.37 -1.27
N ASN A 51 4.15 3.17 -2.28
CA ASN A 51 4.56 2.94 -3.65
C ASN A 51 3.99 4.06 -4.53
N LEU A 52 4.88 4.88 -5.10
CA LEU A 52 4.49 5.95 -6.02
C LEU A 52 4.18 5.44 -7.43
N GLY A 53 4.29 4.14 -7.69
CA GLY A 53 4.15 3.54 -9.00
C GLY A 53 2.80 2.84 -9.23
N PRO A 54 2.42 2.65 -10.50
CA PRO A 54 2.96 3.35 -11.68
C PRO A 54 2.45 4.81 -11.75
N ILE A 55 3.34 5.76 -12.02
CA ILE A 55 2.94 7.17 -12.25
C ILE A 55 2.37 7.25 -13.66
N VAL A 56 1.10 7.63 -13.77
CA VAL A 56 0.38 7.76 -15.05
C VAL A 56 0.60 9.15 -15.65
N ASP A 57 0.65 10.18 -14.81
CA ASP A 57 0.90 11.57 -15.19
C ASP A 57 1.46 12.37 -14.00
N MET A 58 2.06 13.54 -14.24
CA MET A 58 2.53 14.43 -13.19
C MET A 58 2.46 15.91 -13.58
N CYS A 59 2.29 16.78 -12.59
CA CYS A 59 2.45 18.22 -12.75
C CYS A 59 3.24 18.84 -11.60
N VAL A 60 3.89 19.98 -11.86
CA VAL A 60 4.55 20.78 -10.83
C VAL A 60 3.64 21.94 -10.46
N VAL A 61 3.41 22.10 -9.17
CA VAL A 61 2.57 23.15 -8.58
C VAL A 61 3.37 23.90 -7.53
N ASP A 62 3.17 25.21 -7.39
CA ASP A 62 3.70 25.98 -6.25
C ASP A 62 2.55 26.32 -5.31
N LEU A 63 2.22 25.38 -4.43
CA LEU A 63 1.08 25.46 -3.49
C LEU A 63 1.29 26.56 -2.45
N GLU A 64 2.54 26.79 -2.05
CA GLU A 64 2.88 27.73 -0.98
C GLU A 64 3.28 29.12 -1.50
N ARG A 65 3.45 29.27 -2.82
CA ARG A 65 3.90 30.51 -3.49
C ARG A 65 5.23 31.03 -2.95
N GLN A 66 6.06 30.12 -2.44
CA GLN A 66 7.38 30.42 -1.87
C GLN A 66 8.50 30.18 -2.89
N GLY A 67 8.16 29.83 -4.15
CA GLY A 67 9.15 29.50 -5.17
C GLY A 67 9.72 28.08 -5.03
N GLN A 68 9.13 27.24 -4.17
CA GLN A 68 9.43 25.81 -4.05
C GLN A 68 8.31 25.00 -4.71
N GLY A 69 8.52 24.54 -5.93
CA GLY A 69 7.53 23.71 -6.63
C GLY A 69 7.41 22.31 -6.00
N GLN A 70 6.20 21.89 -5.67
CA GLN A 70 5.85 20.52 -5.30
C GLN A 70 5.43 19.71 -6.54
N VAL A 71 5.71 18.41 -6.54
CA VAL A 71 5.28 17.49 -7.60
C VAL A 71 3.98 16.81 -7.19
N CYS A 72 2.95 16.92 -8.02
CA CYS A 72 1.70 16.17 -7.89
C CYS A 72 1.73 15.00 -8.87
N LEU A 73 1.48 13.78 -8.37
CA LEU A 73 1.51 12.54 -9.16
C LEU A 73 0.09 11.99 -9.31
N ILE A 74 -0.25 11.55 -10.52
CA ILE A 74 -1.47 10.78 -10.80
C ILE A 74 -1.10 9.30 -10.80
N LEU A 75 -1.71 8.55 -9.88
CA LEU A 75 -1.58 7.10 -9.76
C LEU A 75 -2.81 6.42 -10.39
N PRO A 76 -2.73 5.14 -10.81
CA PRO A 76 -3.86 4.46 -11.42
C PRO A 76 -4.98 4.23 -10.39
N PHE A 77 -6.23 4.33 -10.84
CA PHE A 77 -7.37 3.84 -10.06
C PHE A 77 -7.39 2.31 -10.11
N LEU A 78 -7.04 1.65 -9.00
CA LEU A 78 -7.20 0.20 -8.80
C LEU A 78 -8.01 -0.11 -7.55
#